data_AF-D3BNX8-F1
#
_entry.id   AF-D3BNX8-F1
#
_cell.length_a   1.000
_cell.length_b   1.000
_cell.length_c   1.000
_cell.angle_alpha   90.00
_cell.angle_beta   90.00
_cell.angle_gamma   90.00
#
_symmetry.space_group_name_H-M   'P 1'
#
loop_
_entity.id
_entity.type
_entity.pdbx_description
1 polymer ?
#
loop_
_entity_poly.entity_id
_entity_poly.type
_entity_poly.pdbx_seq_one_letter_code
_entity_poly.pdbx_strand_id
1 'polypeptide(L)'
;MYEIEDVIERSILYKYTFTVPSQQQIHSLKVGNLVKLIFREYEDDEFDNQSVIQVDTRKGGSPLPSPTSGTTSTSGSVSNNTSPSIKNGIDNVGGSTSPAAATAAPVTPQETQYHAERMWVKITSVDDQHQHFEGTLDNQPFSLKSIMSGDPVVFRANQILMIYGQTNQISYLSDEQRILTSQFCLISRMALDQKNGVGYIFREDPSKAIANDSGWRIFQGDESDEYMENKSNYQTTTIAAVLNQDDTFLHLLQYPVDTCFEKDSNGVWKEIV
;
A
#
# COMPACT_ATOMS: atom_id res chain seq x y z
N MET A 1 17.86 2.25 -12.10
CA MET A 1 18.26 0.90 -12.59
C MET A 1 17.15 -0.07 -12.20
N TYR A 2 16.77 -0.99 -13.09
CA TYR A 2 15.71 -1.97 -12.80
C TYR A 2 16.20 -3.23 -12.06
N GLU A 3 15.30 -3.83 -11.30
CA GLU A 3 15.39 -5.16 -10.71
C GLU A 3 14.21 -6.03 -11.16
N ILE A 4 14.31 -7.35 -11.00
CA ILE A 4 13.23 -8.31 -11.29
C ILE A 4 12.86 -9.04 -10.01
N GLU A 5 11.58 -9.00 -9.65
CA GLU A 5 11.09 -9.42 -8.33
C GLU A 5 11.00 -10.95 -8.17
N ASP A 6 11.35 -11.45 -6.99
CA ASP A 6 11.00 -12.82 -6.57
C ASP A 6 9.48 -12.91 -6.33
N VAL A 7 8.81 -13.71 -7.15
CA VAL A 7 7.35 -13.89 -7.07
C VAL A 7 6.95 -14.97 -6.07
N ILE A 8 7.88 -15.79 -5.59
CA ILE A 8 7.64 -16.82 -4.58
C ILE A 8 7.46 -16.18 -3.21
N GLU A 9 8.33 -15.24 -2.82
CA GLU A 9 8.17 -14.45 -1.59
C GLU A 9 6.82 -13.71 -1.57
N ARG A 10 6.47 -13.03 -2.68
CA ARG A 10 5.16 -12.38 -2.81
C ARG A 10 3.99 -13.37 -2.78
N SER A 11 4.16 -14.60 -3.30
CA SER A 11 3.13 -15.65 -3.22
C SER A 11 2.89 -16.18 -1.81
N ILE A 12 3.91 -16.13 -0.93
CA ILE A 12 3.77 -16.50 0.48
C ILE A 12 3.04 -15.38 1.25
N LEU A 13 3.40 -14.12 0.99
CA LEU A 13 2.81 -12.95 1.65
C LEU A 13 1.35 -12.70 1.24
N TYR A 14 0.98 -12.96 -0.01
CA TYR A 14 -0.38 -12.73 -0.56
C TYR A 14 -1.04 -14.03 -1.04
N LYS A 15 -0.88 -15.09 -0.25
CA LYS A 15 -1.24 -16.49 -0.54
C LYS A 15 -2.65 -16.75 -1.11
N TYR A 16 -3.60 -15.85 -0.91
CA TYR A 16 -4.97 -15.98 -1.41
C TYR A 16 -5.29 -15.18 -2.68
N THR A 17 -4.51 -14.13 -3.00
CA THR A 17 -4.70 -13.32 -4.22
C THR A 17 -3.58 -13.47 -5.24
N PHE A 18 -2.48 -14.09 -4.86
CA PHE A 18 -1.27 -14.22 -5.67
C PHE A 18 -0.93 -15.69 -5.92
N THR A 19 -0.90 -16.07 -7.20
CA THR A 19 -0.64 -17.45 -7.65
C THR A 19 0.55 -17.44 -8.60
N VAL A 20 1.31 -18.54 -8.66
CA VAL A 20 2.51 -18.69 -9.49
C VAL A 20 2.47 -20.02 -10.27
N PRO A 21 3.22 -20.17 -11.38
CA PRO A 21 3.26 -21.42 -12.13
C PRO A 21 3.82 -22.56 -11.27
N SER A 22 3.35 -23.80 -11.49
CA SER A 22 3.96 -24.96 -10.83
C SER A 22 5.35 -25.26 -11.41
N GLN A 23 6.16 -26.00 -10.65
CA GLN A 23 7.44 -26.51 -11.13
C GLN A 23 7.29 -27.31 -12.45
N GLN A 24 6.19 -28.04 -12.65
CA GLN A 24 5.93 -28.74 -13.92
C GLN A 24 5.68 -27.78 -15.08
N GLN A 25 5.05 -26.63 -14.82
CA GLN A 25 4.88 -25.58 -15.83
C GLN A 25 6.21 -24.90 -16.18
N ILE A 26 7.06 -24.61 -15.19
CA ILE A 26 8.41 -24.04 -15.43
C ILE A 26 9.27 -25.00 -16.26
N HIS A 27 9.32 -26.30 -15.92
CA HIS A 27 10.01 -27.33 -16.71
C HIS A 27 9.35 -27.66 -18.06
N SER A 28 8.28 -26.96 -18.45
CA SER A 28 7.67 -27.03 -19.80
C SER A 28 8.07 -25.87 -20.72
N LEU A 29 8.78 -24.86 -20.18
CA LEU A 29 9.20 -23.67 -20.90
C LEU A 29 10.32 -23.97 -21.90
N LYS A 30 10.28 -23.26 -23.03
CA LYS A 30 11.27 -23.35 -24.10
C LYS A 30 11.41 -22.02 -24.84
N VAL A 31 12.47 -21.91 -25.62
CA VAL A 31 12.72 -20.79 -26.54
C VAL A 31 11.48 -20.49 -27.38
N GLY A 32 11.09 -19.21 -27.42
CA GLY A 32 9.89 -18.71 -28.08
C GLY A 32 8.63 -18.64 -27.22
N ASN A 33 8.62 -19.19 -25.99
CA ASN A 33 7.52 -18.93 -25.05
C ASN A 33 7.56 -17.50 -24.51
N LEU A 34 6.38 -16.98 -24.13
CA LEU A 34 6.23 -15.71 -23.42
C LEU A 34 5.95 -15.98 -21.94
N VAL A 35 6.73 -15.33 -21.08
CA VAL A 35 6.57 -15.33 -19.63
C VAL A 35 6.38 -13.92 -19.13
N LYS A 36 5.63 -13.74 -18.05
CA LYS A 36 5.44 -12.45 -17.41
C LYS A 36 6.34 -12.36 -16.18
N LEU A 37 7.04 -11.25 -16.04
CA LEU A 37 7.86 -10.94 -14.86
C LEU A 37 7.29 -9.69 -14.16
N ILE A 38 7.75 -9.39 -12.95
CA ILE A 38 7.56 -8.08 -12.33
C ILE A 38 8.91 -7.36 -12.31
N PHE A 39 8.98 -6.23 -13.01
CA PHE A 39 10.13 -5.34 -12.96
C PHE A 39 9.85 -4.24 -11.95
N ARG A 40 10.87 -3.84 -11.18
CA ARG A 40 10.84 -2.66 -10.30
C ARG A 40 11.96 -1.70 -10.73
N GLU A 41 11.74 -0.41 -10.66
CA GLU A 41 12.79 0.61 -10.76
C GLU A 41 12.57 1.64 -9.67
N TYR A 42 13.57 1.81 -8.81
CA TYR A 42 13.59 2.84 -7.78
C TYR A 42 13.75 4.22 -8.43
N GLU A 43 13.08 5.22 -7.86
CA GLU A 43 13.34 6.61 -8.21
C GLU A 43 14.72 7.00 -7.65
N ASP A 44 15.60 7.55 -8.50
CA ASP A 44 16.88 8.08 -8.06
C ASP A 44 16.61 9.32 -7.18
N ASP A 45 17.03 9.30 -5.92
CA ASP A 45 16.98 10.42 -4.98
C ASP A 45 17.95 11.55 -5.43
N GLU A 46 17.61 12.26 -6.51
CA GLU A 46 18.22 13.54 -6.86
C GLU A 46 17.82 14.60 -5.82
N PHE A 47 18.50 14.57 -4.66
CA PHE A 47 18.47 15.66 -3.69
C PHE A 47 18.85 16.96 -4.39
N ASP A 48 17.87 17.85 -4.54
CA ASP A 48 17.91 19.03 -5.41
C ASP A 48 18.96 20.06 -4.94
N ASN A 49 20.19 19.87 -5.41
CA ASN A 49 21.40 20.48 -4.82
C ASN A 49 21.66 21.90 -5.35
N GLN A 50 20.60 22.72 -5.45
CA GLN A 50 20.63 24.08 -5.99
C GLN A 50 20.24 25.16 -4.95
N SER A 51 21.04 25.30 -3.88
CA SER A 51 21.04 26.55 -3.09
C SER A 51 22.33 26.85 -2.32
N VAL A 52 23.51 26.52 -2.88
CA VAL A 52 24.78 27.07 -2.39
C VAL A 52 24.91 28.55 -2.76
N ILE A 53 24.19 29.42 -2.04
CA ILE A 53 24.40 30.87 -2.11
C ILE A 53 25.73 31.18 -1.43
N GLN A 54 26.75 31.46 -2.25
CA GLN A 54 28.09 31.79 -1.80
C GLN A 54 28.12 33.19 -1.16
N VAL A 55 27.98 33.26 0.17
CA VAL A 55 28.01 34.52 0.94
C VAL A 55 29.45 35.02 1.05
N ASP A 56 29.94 35.68 0.00
CA ASP A 56 31.25 36.35 0.03
C ASP A 56 31.16 37.72 0.70
N THR A 57 32.20 38.11 1.44
CA THR A 57 32.19 39.28 2.33
C THR A 57 33.41 40.18 2.15
N ARG A 58 33.16 41.46 1.83
CA ARG A 58 34.04 42.58 2.20
C ARG A 58 33.35 43.94 2.07
N LYS A 59 33.87 44.93 2.82
CA LYS A 59 33.34 46.30 2.94
C LYS A 59 34.18 47.31 2.15
N GLY A 60 33.57 48.44 1.77
CA GLY A 60 34.24 49.74 1.90
C GLY A 60 34.09 50.69 0.70
N GLY A 61 33.57 51.91 0.95
CA GLY A 61 33.69 53.05 0.03
C GLY A 61 32.39 53.84 -0.19
N SER A 62 32.41 55.14 0.12
CA SER A 62 31.44 56.16 -0.32
C SER A 62 32.22 57.43 -0.65
N PRO A 63 31.72 58.32 -1.52
CA PRO A 63 30.86 59.41 -1.03
C PRO A 63 29.72 59.84 -2.00
N LEU A 64 28.96 60.86 -1.55
CA LEU A 64 27.82 61.54 -2.21
C LEU A 64 28.28 62.61 -3.26
N PRO A 65 27.41 63.28 -4.09
CA PRO A 65 26.17 63.98 -3.67
C PRO A 65 24.94 63.95 -4.63
N SER A 66 23.85 64.56 -4.13
CA SER A 66 22.49 64.73 -4.73
C SER A 66 22.37 66.05 -5.57
N PRO A 67 21.20 66.61 -6.03
CA PRO A 67 19.84 66.62 -5.41
C PRO A 67 18.57 66.62 -6.34
N THR A 68 17.38 66.87 -5.73
CA THR A 68 16.05 67.28 -6.30
C THR A 68 15.22 66.23 -7.08
N SER A 69 13.86 66.24 -7.11
CA SER A 69 12.82 67.01 -6.37
C SER A 69 11.40 66.41 -6.48
N GLY A 70 10.48 66.79 -5.56
CA GLY A 70 9.00 66.67 -5.65
C GLY A 70 8.39 65.42 -4.99
N THR A 71 7.57 65.44 -3.91
CA THR A 71 6.20 66.03 -3.63
C THR A 71 5.05 65.33 -4.35
N THR A 72 3.89 64.91 -3.78
CA THR A 72 3.25 64.87 -2.41
C THR A 72 1.90 64.08 -2.53
N SER A 73 1.15 63.57 -1.53
CA SER A 73 1.28 63.23 -0.08
C SER A 73 -0.02 62.54 0.45
N THR A 74 -0.06 62.08 1.72
CA THR A 74 -1.27 61.88 2.61
C THR A 74 -2.36 60.84 2.23
N SER A 75 -3.17 60.19 3.12
CA SER A 75 -3.33 59.95 4.59
C SER A 75 -4.50 58.93 4.80
N GLY A 76 -4.92 58.32 5.94
CA GLY A 76 -4.60 58.35 7.39
C GLY A 76 -4.23 56.94 7.94
N SER A 77 -4.51 56.42 9.17
CA SER A 77 -5.33 56.77 10.36
C SER A 77 -6.87 56.54 10.26
N VAL A 78 -7.66 56.03 11.25
CA VAL A 78 -7.55 55.96 12.75
C VAL A 78 -8.16 54.66 13.36
N SER A 79 -7.41 54.05 14.29
CA SER A 79 -7.65 53.43 15.64
C SER A 79 -9.05 53.17 16.27
N ASN A 80 -9.21 52.05 17.03
CA ASN A 80 -9.30 52.00 18.53
C ASN A 80 -9.84 50.68 19.18
N ASN A 81 -9.28 50.33 20.36
CA ASN A 81 -9.77 49.66 21.61
C ASN A 81 -11.10 48.85 21.60
N THR A 82 -11.25 47.73 22.34
CA THR A 82 -11.11 47.61 23.83
C THR A 82 -10.81 46.18 24.37
N SER A 83 -10.41 46.10 25.65
CA SER A 83 -10.43 44.91 26.53
C SER A 83 -11.18 45.22 27.84
N PRO A 84 -11.56 44.19 28.62
CA PRO A 84 -10.91 43.98 29.93
C PRO A 84 -10.67 42.48 30.26
N SER A 85 -9.52 42.11 30.85
CA SER A 85 -9.31 41.77 32.29
C SER A 85 -10.09 40.53 32.78
N ILE A 86 -9.50 39.60 33.54
CA ILE A 86 -8.90 39.77 34.88
C ILE A 86 -7.72 38.78 35.13
N LYS A 87 -6.86 39.10 36.11
CA LYS A 87 -5.74 38.27 36.58
C LYS A 87 -6.13 37.33 37.73
N ASN A 88 -5.35 36.27 37.96
CA ASN A 88 -4.61 36.15 39.24
C ASN A 88 -3.43 35.17 39.15
N GLY A 89 -2.41 35.40 39.99
CA GLY A 89 -1.26 34.50 40.18
C GLY A 89 -1.56 33.41 41.21
N ILE A 90 -0.91 32.24 41.09
CA ILE A 90 0.38 31.91 41.73
C ILE A 90 0.22 31.53 43.20
N ASP A 91 0.45 30.25 43.49
CA ASP A 91 1.40 29.84 44.54
C ASP A 91 2.03 28.49 44.16
N ASN A 92 3.19 28.17 44.74
CA ASN A 92 4.12 27.16 44.20
C ASN A 92 4.74 26.28 45.30
N VAL A 93 4.62 24.96 45.19
CA VAL A 93 5.38 23.97 45.97
C VAL A 93 5.84 22.86 45.04
N GLY A 94 7.15 22.55 45.05
CA GLY A 94 7.76 21.69 44.05
C GLY A 94 7.61 20.19 44.30
N GLY A 95 7.60 19.42 43.22
CA GLY A 95 7.83 17.97 43.20
C GLY A 95 8.88 17.62 42.16
N SER A 96 9.94 16.92 42.55
CA SER A 96 11.09 16.63 41.69
C SER A 96 10.99 15.24 41.05
N THR A 97 10.83 15.18 39.73
CA THR A 97 11.04 13.96 38.93
C THR A 97 11.84 14.28 37.66
N SER A 98 12.65 13.31 37.22
CA SER A 98 13.57 13.45 36.09
C SER A 98 12.84 13.71 34.76
N PRO A 99 13.49 14.35 33.77
CA PRO A 99 12.96 14.37 32.42
C PRO A 99 12.82 12.93 31.90
N ALA A 100 11.60 12.52 31.58
CA ALA A 100 11.36 11.27 30.89
C ALA A 100 12.06 11.33 29.53
N ALA A 101 12.87 10.32 29.20
CA ALA A 101 13.46 10.22 27.88
C ALA A 101 12.33 10.10 26.85
N ALA A 102 12.30 11.00 25.86
CA ALA A 102 11.40 10.89 24.74
C ALA A 102 11.76 9.64 23.92
N THR A 103 11.09 8.53 24.20
CA THR A 103 11.16 7.33 23.37
C THR A 103 10.71 7.72 21.97
N ALA A 104 11.65 7.75 21.02
CA ALA A 104 11.34 7.99 19.63
C ALA A 104 10.25 7.01 19.18
N ALA A 105 9.24 7.51 18.46
CA ALA A 105 8.29 6.65 17.78
C ALA A 105 9.07 5.68 16.87
N PRO A 106 8.61 4.42 16.71
CA PRO A 106 9.25 3.49 15.79
C PRO A 106 9.24 4.13 14.40
N VAL A 107 10.43 4.37 13.85
CA VAL A 107 10.57 4.79 12.47
C VAL A 107 10.09 3.66 11.58
N THR A 108 8.89 3.82 11.02
CA THR A 108 8.43 3.03 9.88
C THR A 108 9.54 3.08 8.82
N PRO A 109 9.96 1.95 8.24
CA PRO A 109 10.86 1.97 7.11
C PRO A 109 10.29 2.90 6.04
N GLN A 110 11.08 3.89 5.64
CA GLN A 110 10.71 4.80 4.56
C GLN A 110 10.68 3.97 3.29
N GLU A 111 9.48 3.60 2.81
CA GLU A 111 9.32 2.81 1.59
C GLU A 111 9.94 3.59 0.42
N THR A 112 11.11 3.15 -0.02
CA THR A 112 11.86 3.79 -1.10
C THR A 112 10.99 3.80 -2.35
N GLN A 113 10.68 4.98 -2.88
CA GLN A 113 9.67 5.11 -3.93
C GLN A 113 10.14 4.39 -5.21
N TYR A 114 9.30 3.52 -5.76
CA TYR A 114 9.61 2.72 -6.94
C TYR A 114 8.42 2.63 -7.90
N HIS A 115 8.74 2.63 -9.18
CA HIS A 115 7.81 2.23 -10.23
C HIS A 115 7.88 0.71 -10.41
N ALA A 116 6.75 0.05 -10.68
CA ALA A 116 6.72 -1.38 -10.93
C ALA A 116 5.77 -1.76 -12.07
N GLU A 117 6.25 -2.57 -13.00
CA GLU A 117 5.51 -2.99 -14.19
C GLU A 117 5.52 -4.50 -14.37
N ARG A 118 4.36 -5.06 -14.76
CA ARG A 118 4.21 -6.48 -15.07
C ARG A 118 4.31 -6.66 -16.58
N MET A 119 5.50 -7.01 -17.07
CA MET A 119 5.82 -7.03 -18.50
C MET A 119 6.09 -8.45 -19.02
N TRP A 120 5.81 -8.68 -20.30
CA TRP A 120 6.11 -9.93 -20.99
C TRP A 120 7.55 -9.96 -21.52
N VAL A 121 8.21 -11.10 -21.36
CA VAL A 121 9.53 -11.42 -21.90
C VAL A 121 9.41 -12.70 -22.74
N LYS A 122 9.98 -12.67 -23.94
CA LYS A 122 10.03 -13.81 -24.85
C LYS A 122 11.35 -14.56 -24.64
N ILE A 123 11.27 -15.83 -24.25
CA ILE A 123 12.44 -16.66 -23.96
C ILE A 123 13.30 -16.84 -25.22
N THR A 124 14.59 -16.51 -25.13
CA THR A 124 15.62 -16.74 -26.14
C THR A 124 16.58 -17.87 -25.75
N SER A 125 16.79 -18.10 -24.45
CA SER A 125 17.62 -19.18 -23.91
C SER A 125 17.05 -19.73 -22.59
N VAL A 126 17.36 -20.99 -22.28
CA VAL A 126 16.97 -21.70 -21.05
C VAL A 126 18.06 -22.71 -20.70
N ASP A 127 18.44 -22.82 -19.43
CA ASP A 127 19.43 -23.82 -18.98
C ASP A 127 18.80 -25.21 -18.77
N ASP A 128 19.62 -26.27 -18.80
CA ASP A 128 19.13 -27.66 -18.68
C ASP A 128 18.27 -27.89 -17.42
N GLN A 129 18.54 -27.15 -16.35
CA GLN A 129 17.86 -27.24 -15.05
C GLN A 129 16.62 -26.34 -14.95
N HIS A 130 16.31 -25.54 -15.97
CA HIS A 130 15.20 -24.57 -16.00
C HIS A 130 15.21 -23.61 -14.80
N GLN A 131 16.40 -23.25 -14.31
CA GLN A 131 16.64 -22.31 -13.22
C GLN A 131 17.03 -20.92 -13.73
N HIS A 132 17.66 -20.84 -14.91
CA HIS A 132 18.10 -19.60 -15.55
C HIS A 132 17.53 -19.49 -16.96
N PHE A 133 17.07 -18.30 -17.30
CA PHE A 133 16.47 -17.96 -18.57
C PHE A 133 17.05 -16.66 -19.10
N GLU A 134 17.18 -16.59 -20.42
CA GLU A 134 17.40 -15.34 -21.13
C GLU A 134 16.20 -15.08 -22.04
N GLY A 135 15.89 -13.81 -22.29
CA GLY A 135 14.83 -13.42 -23.18
C GLY A 135 14.96 -12.00 -23.70
N THR A 136 13.96 -11.60 -24.48
CA THR A 136 13.80 -10.25 -25.02
C THR A 136 12.52 -9.64 -24.48
N LEU A 137 12.54 -8.38 -24.05
CA LEU A 137 11.32 -7.69 -23.60
C LEU A 137 10.34 -7.52 -24.78
N ASP A 138 9.14 -8.09 -24.64
CA ASP A 138 8.06 -8.10 -25.64
C ASP A 138 7.02 -6.97 -25.37
N ASN A 139 7.37 -6.05 -24.47
CA ASN A 139 6.52 -5.01 -23.91
C ASN A 139 7.19 -3.65 -24.12
N GLN A 140 6.42 -2.61 -24.46
CA GLN A 140 6.86 -1.24 -24.26
C GLN A 140 6.61 -0.86 -22.79
N PRO A 141 7.63 -0.44 -22.01
CA PRO A 141 7.43 0.09 -20.67
C PRO A 141 6.69 1.43 -20.68
N PHE A 142 5.98 1.72 -19.59
CA PHE A 142 5.19 2.94 -19.41
C PHE A 142 5.80 3.94 -18.41
N SER A 143 6.50 3.46 -17.38
CA SER A 143 7.11 4.27 -16.33
C SER A 143 8.58 3.94 -16.05
N LEU A 144 9.01 2.70 -16.33
CA LEU A 144 10.43 2.34 -16.27
C LEU A 144 11.23 3.07 -17.37
N LYS A 145 12.45 3.49 -17.00
CA LYS A 145 13.34 4.34 -17.82
C LYS A 145 14.62 3.62 -18.24
N SER A 146 15.09 2.63 -17.46
CA SER A 146 16.36 1.91 -17.74
C SER A 146 16.22 0.61 -18.55
N ILE A 147 15.04 0.36 -19.13
CA ILE A 147 14.79 -0.76 -20.04
C ILE A 147 13.82 -0.33 -21.16
N MET A 148 13.93 -0.93 -22.34
CA MET A 148 13.14 -0.65 -23.54
C MET A 148 12.63 -1.94 -24.19
N SER A 149 11.59 -1.83 -25.03
CA SER A 149 11.11 -2.95 -25.86
C SER A 149 12.23 -3.44 -26.79
N GLY A 150 12.47 -4.75 -26.81
CA GLY A 150 13.59 -5.36 -27.54
C GLY A 150 14.88 -5.55 -26.73
N ASP A 151 14.98 -5.05 -25.49
CA ASP A 151 16.16 -5.26 -24.66
C ASP A 151 16.32 -6.72 -24.17
N PRO A 152 17.56 -7.20 -23.98
CA PRO A 152 17.82 -8.50 -23.37
C PRO A 152 17.54 -8.50 -21.87
N VAL A 153 16.93 -9.57 -21.38
CA VAL A 153 16.56 -9.78 -19.98
C VAL A 153 17.08 -11.14 -19.51
N VAL A 154 17.80 -11.18 -18.39
CA VAL A 154 18.24 -12.41 -17.73
C VAL A 154 17.46 -12.57 -16.43
N PHE A 155 16.86 -13.74 -16.21
CA PHE A 155 15.96 -13.98 -15.08
C PHE A 155 15.96 -15.45 -14.65
N ARG A 156 15.31 -15.73 -13.52
CA ARG A 156 15.30 -17.01 -12.81
C ARG A 156 13.89 -17.60 -12.71
N ALA A 157 13.81 -18.90 -12.42
CA ALA A 157 12.53 -19.61 -12.20
C ALA A 157 11.61 -18.94 -11.16
N ASN A 158 12.18 -18.45 -10.05
CA ASN A 158 11.48 -17.76 -8.96
C ASN A 158 11.00 -16.33 -9.31
N GLN A 159 11.29 -15.82 -10.52
CA GLN A 159 10.87 -14.50 -10.98
C GLN A 159 9.71 -14.57 -12.01
N ILE A 160 9.29 -15.78 -12.39
CA ILE A 160 8.26 -16.01 -13.42
C ILE A 160 6.86 -15.93 -12.82
N LEU A 161 6.20 -14.77 -12.98
CA LEU A 161 4.85 -14.50 -12.48
C LEU A 161 3.78 -15.33 -13.19
N MET A 162 3.84 -15.44 -14.52
CA MET A 162 2.84 -16.12 -15.35
C MET A 162 3.49 -16.67 -16.63
N ILE A 163 2.85 -17.67 -17.24
CA ILE A 163 3.20 -18.17 -18.57
C ILE A 163 2.05 -17.86 -19.53
N TYR A 164 2.34 -17.35 -20.72
CA TYR A 164 1.31 -16.99 -21.69
C TYR A 164 0.48 -18.22 -22.10
N GLY A 165 -0.84 -18.09 -22.09
CA GLY A 165 -1.77 -19.17 -22.43
C GLY A 165 -1.89 -20.27 -21.37
N GLN A 166 -1.31 -20.11 -20.17
CA GLN A 166 -1.47 -21.04 -19.06
C GLN A 166 -2.07 -20.36 -17.82
N THR A 167 -2.87 -21.09 -17.05
CA THR A 167 -3.29 -20.69 -15.70
C THR A 167 -2.22 -21.15 -14.70
N ASN A 168 -1.91 -20.31 -13.72
CA ASN A 168 -0.99 -20.64 -12.63
C ASN A 168 -1.60 -21.75 -11.73
N GLN A 169 -0.84 -22.81 -11.49
CA GLN A 169 -1.31 -24.00 -10.77
C GLN A 169 -1.01 -24.00 -9.25
N ILE A 170 -0.11 -23.14 -8.75
CA ILE A 170 0.13 -23.03 -7.31
C ILE A 170 -0.87 -22.03 -6.72
N SER A 171 -1.72 -22.53 -5.81
CA SER A 171 -2.66 -21.75 -5.00
C SER A 171 -2.81 -22.41 -3.63
N TYR A 172 -3.08 -21.61 -2.60
CA TYR A 172 -3.33 -22.07 -1.23
C TYR A 172 -4.81 -22.42 -0.96
N LEU A 173 -5.64 -22.42 -2.00
CA LEU A 173 -7.08 -22.65 -1.94
C LEU A 173 -7.49 -23.84 -2.82
N SER A 174 -8.44 -24.63 -2.35
CA SER A 174 -9.17 -25.59 -3.21
C SER A 174 -10.02 -24.84 -4.25
N ASP A 175 -10.40 -25.48 -5.35
CA ASP A 175 -11.23 -24.82 -6.38
C ASP A 175 -12.59 -24.34 -5.85
N GLU A 176 -13.18 -25.05 -4.88
CA GLU A 176 -14.38 -24.62 -4.15
C GLU A 176 -14.13 -23.33 -3.36
N GLN A 177 -13.04 -23.28 -2.59
CA GLN A 177 -12.67 -22.06 -1.87
C GLN A 177 -12.35 -20.92 -2.85
N ARG A 178 -11.66 -21.18 -3.97
CA ARG A 178 -11.37 -20.17 -5.00
C ARG A 178 -12.63 -19.54 -5.58
N ILE A 179 -13.72 -20.32 -5.74
CA ILE A 179 -15.03 -19.79 -6.13
C ILE A 179 -15.54 -18.83 -5.04
N LEU A 180 -15.65 -19.29 -3.79
CA LEU A 180 -16.13 -18.49 -2.66
C LEU A 180 -15.30 -17.20 -2.45
N THR A 181 -13.98 -17.29 -2.46
CA THR A 181 -13.09 -16.16 -2.16
C THR A 181 -12.93 -15.18 -3.33
N SER A 182 -13.32 -15.58 -4.55
CA SER A 182 -13.40 -14.67 -5.71
C SER A 182 -14.60 -13.73 -5.68
N GLN A 183 -15.57 -14.01 -4.80
CA GLN A 183 -16.72 -13.14 -4.58
C GLN A 183 -16.33 -11.89 -3.78
N PHE A 184 -17.12 -10.82 -3.98
CA PHE A 184 -16.98 -9.59 -3.23
C PHE A 184 -17.74 -9.64 -1.91
N CYS A 185 -17.24 -8.90 -0.91
CA CYS A 185 -17.88 -8.67 0.37
C CYS A 185 -17.86 -7.16 0.68
N LEU A 186 -18.72 -6.73 1.60
CA LEU A 186 -18.57 -5.42 2.25
C LEU A 186 -17.71 -5.61 3.50
N ILE A 187 -16.74 -4.73 3.71
CA ILE A 187 -15.88 -4.72 4.90
C ILE A 187 -15.75 -3.32 5.49
N SER A 188 -15.70 -3.20 6.81
CA SER A 188 -15.35 -1.96 7.49
C SER A 188 -13.86 -1.65 7.33
N ARG A 189 -13.49 -0.37 7.27
CA ARG A 189 -12.08 0.03 7.27
C ARG A 189 -11.37 -0.29 8.59
N MET A 190 -12.12 -0.48 9.69
CA MET A 190 -11.56 -0.83 10.98
C MET A 190 -11.14 -2.30 11.06
N ALA A 191 -11.89 -3.19 10.42
CA ALA A 191 -11.50 -4.59 10.20
C ALA A 191 -10.27 -4.74 9.29
N LEU A 192 -10.01 -3.74 8.44
CA LEU A 192 -8.81 -3.62 7.62
C LEU A 192 -7.60 -3.00 8.35
N ASP A 193 -7.71 -2.58 9.62
CA ASP A 193 -6.52 -2.26 10.44
C ASP A 193 -5.87 -3.55 10.95
N GLN A 194 -4.58 -3.72 10.67
CA GLN A 194 -3.76 -4.86 11.09
C GLN A 194 -3.68 -5.02 12.63
N LYS A 195 -3.97 -3.95 13.39
CA LYS A 195 -3.98 -3.98 14.87
C LYS A 195 -5.26 -4.58 15.46
N ASN A 196 -6.37 -4.47 14.73
CA ASN A 196 -7.70 -4.80 15.24
C ASN A 196 -8.20 -6.12 14.63
N GLY A 197 -7.97 -6.33 13.33
CA GLY A 197 -8.39 -7.53 12.61
C GLY A 197 -9.91 -7.66 12.46
N VAL A 198 -10.35 -8.84 12.02
CA VAL A 198 -11.77 -9.17 11.87
C VAL A 198 -12.26 -9.83 13.16
N GLY A 199 -13.41 -9.40 13.70
CA GLY A 199 -13.99 -10.00 14.92
C GLY A 199 -15.50 -10.23 14.86
N TYR A 200 -16.21 -9.67 13.88
CA TYR A 200 -17.63 -9.91 13.65
C TYR A 200 -17.91 -10.06 12.15
N ILE A 201 -18.61 -11.14 11.76
CA ILE A 201 -19.04 -11.38 10.38
C ILE A 201 -20.49 -11.87 10.34
N PHE A 202 -21.24 -11.45 9.32
CA PHE A 202 -22.55 -12.04 9.02
C PHE A 202 -22.78 -12.15 7.51
N ARG A 203 -23.77 -12.97 7.11
CA ARG A 203 -24.13 -13.18 5.72
C ARG A 203 -25.59 -12.80 5.46
N GLU A 204 -25.79 -11.71 4.72
CA GLU A 204 -27.11 -11.27 4.22
C GLU A 204 -27.32 -11.72 2.76
N ASP A 205 -28.52 -11.44 2.21
CA ASP A 205 -28.83 -11.65 0.80
C ASP A 205 -27.87 -10.85 -0.12
N PRO A 206 -27.24 -11.47 -1.14
CA PRO A 206 -26.35 -10.79 -2.08
C PRO A 206 -26.96 -9.54 -2.75
N SER A 207 -26.31 -8.39 -2.53
CA SER A 207 -26.74 -7.09 -3.02
C SER A 207 -26.49 -6.94 -4.52
N LYS A 208 -27.56 -6.68 -5.28
CA LYS A 208 -27.49 -6.42 -6.73
C LYS A 208 -26.71 -5.14 -7.10
N ALA A 209 -26.32 -4.32 -6.12
CA ALA A 209 -25.45 -3.17 -6.32
C ALA A 209 -23.94 -3.54 -6.32
N ILE A 210 -23.58 -4.72 -5.81
CA ILE A 210 -22.21 -5.23 -5.77
C ILE A 210 -22.09 -6.37 -6.79
N ALA A 211 -21.15 -6.23 -7.74
CA ALA A 211 -20.90 -7.25 -8.76
C ALA A 211 -20.30 -8.51 -8.10
N ASN A 212 -20.94 -9.67 -8.29
CA ASN A 212 -20.58 -10.94 -7.65
C ASN A 212 -20.46 -10.82 -6.11
N ASP A 213 -21.46 -10.18 -5.46
CA ASP A 213 -21.58 -10.18 -4.01
C ASP A 213 -21.75 -11.61 -3.47
N SER A 214 -21.04 -11.89 -2.38
CA SER A 214 -21.14 -13.13 -1.61
C SER A 214 -22.27 -13.12 -0.58
N GLY A 215 -22.76 -11.92 -0.22
CA GLY A 215 -23.59 -11.69 0.96
C GLY A 215 -22.81 -11.45 2.25
N TRP A 216 -21.50 -11.74 2.30
CA TRP A 216 -20.68 -11.53 3.50
C TRP A 216 -20.47 -10.04 3.81
N ARG A 217 -20.60 -9.71 5.10
CA ARG A 217 -20.40 -8.41 5.72
C ARG A 217 -19.41 -8.59 6.87
N ILE A 218 -18.32 -7.82 6.86
CA ILE A 218 -17.12 -8.09 7.67
C ILE A 218 -16.73 -6.84 8.49
N PHE A 219 -16.53 -7.03 9.79
CA PHE A 219 -16.35 -5.96 10.78
C PHE A 219 -15.30 -6.34 11.84
N GLN A 220 -14.89 -5.34 12.61
CA GLN A 220 -14.09 -5.54 13.81
C GLN A 220 -15.00 -6.12 14.92
N GLY A 221 -16.15 -5.51 15.16
CA GLY A 221 -17.12 -5.88 16.20
C GLY A 221 -17.46 -4.74 17.17
N ASP A 222 -16.53 -3.80 17.39
CA ASP A 222 -16.70 -2.63 18.27
C ASP A 222 -16.94 -1.28 17.52
N GLU A 223 -17.28 -1.32 16.23
CA GLU A 223 -17.73 -0.16 15.46
C GLU A 223 -18.89 0.58 16.16
N SER A 224 -18.71 1.87 16.48
CA SER A 224 -19.74 2.71 17.10
C SER A 224 -20.85 3.11 16.11
N ASP A 225 -22.03 3.48 16.63
CA ASP A 225 -23.16 3.94 15.80
C ASP A 225 -22.76 5.07 14.82
N GLU A 226 -22.01 6.08 15.30
CA GLU A 226 -21.48 7.18 14.48
C GLU A 226 -20.53 6.68 13.37
N TYR A 227 -19.71 5.67 13.67
CA TYR A 227 -18.86 5.03 12.67
C TYR A 227 -19.71 4.28 11.63
N MET A 228 -20.76 3.58 12.08
CA MET A 228 -21.61 2.73 11.27
C MET A 228 -22.51 3.51 10.30
N GLU A 229 -23.00 4.70 10.69
CA GLU A 229 -23.79 5.59 9.83
C GLU A 229 -22.98 6.15 8.63
N ASN A 230 -21.67 6.33 8.79
CA ASN A 230 -20.82 6.93 7.76
C ASN A 230 -20.43 5.93 6.67
N LYS A 231 -21.14 5.96 5.54
CA LYS A 231 -20.89 5.10 4.37
C LYS A 231 -19.47 5.12 3.81
N SER A 232 -18.67 6.17 4.08
CA SER A 232 -17.27 6.21 3.62
C SER A 232 -16.35 5.27 4.42
N ASN A 233 -16.77 4.81 5.60
CA ASN A 233 -16.05 3.87 6.47
C ASN A 233 -16.07 2.42 5.98
N TYR A 234 -16.77 2.12 4.88
CA TYR A 234 -16.80 0.78 4.28
C TYR A 234 -16.07 0.73 2.94
N GLN A 235 -15.68 -0.48 2.55
CA GLN A 235 -15.15 -0.79 1.23
C GLN A 235 -15.74 -2.10 0.71
N THR A 236 -15.91 -2.19 -0.61
CA THR A 236 -16.20 -3.44 -1.31
C THR A 236 -14.88 -4.04 -1.83
N THR A 237 -14.56 -5.27 -1.46
CA THR A 237 -13.33 -5.97 -1.88
C THR A 237 -13.58 -7.46 -2.05
N THR A 238 -12.66 -8.21 -2.65
CA THR A 238 -12.78 -9.68 -2.72
C THR A 238 -12.44 -10.30 -1.37
N ILE A 239 -13.15 -11.38 -1.00
CA ILE A 239 -12.87 -12.07 0.27
C ILE A 239 -11.41 -12.58 0.31
N ALA A 240 -10.87 -13.03 -0.82
CA ALA A 240 -9.45 -13.39 -0.95
C ALA A 240 -8.48 -12.28 -0.50
N ALA A 241 -8.83 -11.00 -0.70
CA ALA A 241 -7.99 -9.89 -0.25
C ALA A 241 -8.03 -9.73 1.28
N VAL A 242 -9.19 -9.93 1.91
CA VAL A 242 -9.34 -9.91 3.38
C VAL A 242 -8.57 -11.07 4.03
N LEU A 243 -8.64 -12.26 3.43
CA LEU A 243 -7.96 -13.46 3.95
C LEU A 243 -6.43 -13.34 3.96
N ASN A 244 -5.82 -12.45 3.16
CA ASN A 244 -4.38 -12.18 3.27
C ASN A 244 -4.01 -11.44 4.57
N GLN A 245 -4.98 -10.86 5.27
CA GLN A 245 -4.81 -10.14 6.54
C GLN A 245 -5.32 -10.94 7.74
N ASP A 246 -6.49 -11.56 7.62
CA ASP A 246 -7.07 -12.46 8.63
C ASP A 246 -7.75 -13.65 7.93
N ASP A 247 -7.18 -14.85 8.07
CA ASP A 247 -7.74 -16.09 7.51
C ASP A 247 -8.45 -16.97 8.55
N THR A 248 -8.59 -16.50 9.79
CA THR A 248 -9.19 -17.29 10.88
C THR A 248 -10.63 -17.72 10.59
N PHE A 249 -11.36 -16.94 9.78
CA PHE A 249 -12.74 -17.20 9.38
C PHE A 249 -12.90 -17.94 8.03
N LEU A 250 -11.81 -18.37 7.38
CA LEU A 250 -11.87 -19.09 6.09
C LEU A 250 -12.82 -20.30 6.12
N HIS A 251 -12.89 -20.99 7.27
CA HIS A 251 -13.75 -22.15 7.49
C HIS A 251 -15.24 -21.82 7.66
N LEU A 252 -15.61 -20.55 7.84
CA LEU A 252 -16.99 -20.08 8.02
C LEU A 252 -17.64 -19.67 6.70
N LEU A 253 -16.86 -19.39 5.64
CA LEU A 253 -17.36 -18.88 4.34
C LEU A 253 -18.37 -19.80 3.62
N GLN A 254 -18.39 -21.08 4.00
CA GLN A 254 -19.31 -22.11 3.52
C GLN A 254 -20.74 -22.02 4.12
N TYR A 255 -20.93 -21.26 5.19
CA TYR A 255 -22.23 -21.15 5.87
C TYR A 255 -23.24 -20.29 5.07
N PRO A 256 -24.55 -20.58 5.18
CA PRO A 256 -25.60 -19.94 4.38
C PRO A 256 -25.87 -18.47 4.77
N VAL A 257 -26.76 -17.83 4.01
CA VAL A 257 -27.39 -16.55 4.39
C VAL A 257 -28.12 -16.73 5.74
N ASP A 258 -28.28 -15.63 6.47
CA ASP A 258 -28.84 -15.56 7.83
C ASP A 258 -27.95 -16.22 8.91
N THR A 259 -26.65 -16.37 8.65
CA THR A 259 -25.66 -16.77 9.68
C THR A 259 -24.80 -15.60 10.15
N CYS A 260 -24.43 -15.63 11.43
CA CYS A 260 -23.69 -14.57 12.11
C CYS A 260 -22.67 -15.18 13.09
N PHE A 261 -21.48 -14.59 13.15
CA PHE A 261 -20.36 -15.07 13.96
C PHE A 261 -19.60 -13.92 14.63
N GLU A 262 -19.15 -14.16 15.85
CA GLU A 262 -18.34 -13.25 16.67
C GLU A 262 -17.09 -13.99 17.20
N LYS A 263 -15.94 -13.31 17.27
CA LYS A 263 -14.76 -13.78 18.01
C LYS A 263 -14.93 -13.44 19.49
N ASP A 264 -14.80 -14.44 20.35
CA ASP A 264 -14.71 -14.19 21.79
C ASP A 264 -13.35 -13.58 22.21
N SER A 265 -13.22 -13.24 23.50
CA SER A 265 -11.99 -12.65 24.06
C SER A 265 -10.74 -13.56 24.03
N ASN A 266 -10.86 -14.80 23.57
CA ASN A 266 -9.74 -15.72 23.30
C ASN A 266 -9.42 -15.80 21.79
N GLY A 267 -10.11 -15.03 20.95
CA GLY A 267 -10.04 -15.10 19.48
C GLY A 267 -10.84 -16.25 18.86
N VAL A 268 -11.70 -16.94 19.62
CA VAL A 268 -12.44 -18.11 19.15
C VAL A 268 -13.77 -17.68 18.55
N TRP A 269 -13.95 -17.96 17.25
CA TRP A 269 -15.21 -17.78 16.53
C TRP A 269 -16.35 -18.60 17.11
N LYS A 270 -17.51 -17.98 17.28
CA LYS A 270 -18.78 -18.60 17.73
C LYS A 270 -19.92 -18.12 16.84
N GLU A 271 -20.82 -19.04 16.50
CA GLU A 271 -22.10 -18.70 15.87
C GLU A 271 -23.02 -18.04 16.90
N ILE A 272 -23.70 -16.97 16.50
CA ILE A 272 -24.63 -16.19 17.33
C ILE A 272 -25.98 -16.03 16.60
N VAL A 273 -27.07 -16.02 17.37
CA VAL A 273 -28.47 -16.23 16.94
C VAL A 273 -29.37 -15.08 17.36
#